data_AF-A0A3S3NZP7-F1
#
_entry.id   AF-A0A3S3NZP7-F1
#
_cell.length_a   1.000
_cell.length_b   1.000
_cell.length_c   1.000
_cell.angle_alpha   90.00
_cell.angle_beta   90.00
_cell.angle_gamma   90.00
#
_symmetry.space_group_name_H-M   'P 1'
#
loop_
_entity.id
_entity.type
_entity.pdbx_description
1 polymer ?
#
loop_
_entity_poly.entity_id
_entity_poly.type
_entity_poly.pdbx_seq_one_letter_code
_entity_poly.pdbx_strand_id
1 'polypeptide(L)'
;SRTWASLKASEIIYLAMAFISLIASMGLSIERIISLQKGSSDYTFALFLLWTTIMCMFHVLEGVKSEKPCDLLVFVITSVAVLCYVIFNYATKPNDMLKLARMIIGIVFAPILIGYGLRLAWNYYVSKQLIFRTVQSANVDLQKMCELIFVMSSLLKFDVQLGVSTYILYLDKGLTDLSLDEIIIIVCGVLATIAWVILGFLAMRYEKYELVYVFFVTSIIEPILIIYNLTRYSGSKFQALLIAVYTCGVIAIVVRLITIYCMYRVMNNFGHGLGMKGYY
;
A
#
# COMPACT_ATOMS: atom_id res chain seq x y z
N SER A 1 15.66 -11.26 -8.88
CA SER A 1 14.69 -10.46 -9.64
C SER A 1 15.12 -10.34 -11.10
N ARG A 2 14.26 -9.86 -12.01
CA ARG A 2 14.59 -9.65 -13.43
C ARG A 2 15.51 -8.44 -13.63
N THR A 3 16.34 -8.48 -14.66
CA THR A 3 17.07 -7.30 -15.16
C THR A 3 16.15 -6.44 -16.03
N TRP A 4 16.36 -5.13 -16.05
CA TRP A 4 15.56 -4.18 -16.84
C TRP A 4 15.51 -4.53 -18.33
N ALA A 5 16.62 -4.99 -18.90
CA ALA A 5 16.72 -5.42 -20.30
C ALA A 5 15.90 -6.68 -20.64
N SER A 6 15.41 -7.42 -19.64
CA SER A 6 14.53 -8.57 -19.86
C SER A 6 13.04 -8.21 -19.93
N LEU A 7 12.66 -6.95 -19.69
CA LEU A 7 11.26 -6.51 -19.73
C LEU A 7 10.71 -6.53 -21.17
N LYS A 8 9.48 -7.02 -21.32
CA LYS A 8 8.76 -7.00 -22.60
C LYS A 8 8.38 -5.57 -22.93
N ALA A 9 8.37 -5.19 -24.21
CA ALA A 9 7.99 -3.84 -24.64
C ALA A 9 6.65 -3.36 -24.04
N SER A 10 5.67 -4.26 -23.89
CA SER A 10 4.38 -3.92 -23.29
C SER A 10 4.40 -3.78 -21.76
N GLU A 11 5.33 -4.46 -21.06
CA GLU A 11 5.60 -4.23 -19.62
C GLU A 11 6.26 -2.86 -19.41
N ILE A 12 7.16 -2.46 -20.33
CA ILE A 12 7.82 -1.13 -20.34
C ILE A 12 6.80 -0.01 -20.63
N ILE A 13 5.94 -0.17 -21.64
CA ILE A 13 4.87 0.79 -21.96
C ILE A 13 3.90 0.97 -20.79
N TYR A 14 3.50 -0.13 -20.13
CA TYR A 14 2.68 -0.08 -18.93
C TYR A 14 3.35 0.70 -17.80
N LEU A 15 4.63 0.40 -17.52
CA LEU A 15 5.40 1.11 -16.49
C LEU A 15 5.53 2.61 -16.81
N ALA A 16 5.80 2.97 -18.07
CA ALA A 16 5.90 4.36 -18.50
C ALA A 16 4.59 5.14 -18.31
N MET A 17 3.44 4.56 -18.70
CA MET A 17 2.13 5.17 -18.47
C MET A 17 1.82 5.33 -16.98
N ALA A 18 2.16 4.33 -16.16
CA ALA A 18 2.00 4.39 -14.71
C ALA A 18 2.83 5.53 -14.11
N PHE A 19 4.11 5.65 -14.50
CA PHE A 19 4.99 6.71 -14.02
C PHE A 19 4.54 8.10 -14.45
N ILE A 20 4.09 8.30 -15.69
CA ILE A 20 3.55 9.59 -16.15
C ILE A 20 2.33 9.98 -15.30
N SER A 21 1.38 9.07 -15.09
CA SER A 21 0.19 9.32 -14.28
C SER A 21 0.51 9.60 -12.81
N LEU A 22 1.46 8.85 -12.22
CA LEU A 22 1.84 8.98 -10.81
C LEU A 22 2.67 10.26 -10.58
N ILE A 23 3.57 10.63 -11.49
CA ILE A 23 4.33 11.89 -11.41
C ILE A 23 3.38 13.09 -11.53
N ALA A 24 2.40 13.05 -12.43
CA ALA A 24 1.40 14.11 -12.57
C ALA A 24 0.51 14.23 -11.30
N SER A 25 0.04 13.10 -10.75
CA SER A 25 -0.69 13.06 -9.47
C SER A 25 0.14 13.59 -8.30
N MET A 26 1.43 13.24 -8.25
CA MET A 26 2.40 13.71 -7.25
C MET A 26 2.61 15.21 -7.35
N GLY A 27 2.83 15.75 -8.56
CA GLY A 27 2.97 17.19 -8.80
C GLY A 27 1.75 17.98 -8.35
N LEU A 28 0.54 17.58 -8.76
CA LEU A 28 -0.72 18.19 -8.32
C LEU A 28 -0.96 18.04 -6.81
N SER A 29 -0.35 17.06 -6.15
CA SER A 29 -0.44 16.89 -4.68
C SER A 29 0.54 17.81 -3.95
N ILE A 30 1.77 17.93 -4.44
CA ILE A 30 2.79 18.86 -3.94
C ILE A 30 2.34 20.32 -4.11
N GLU A 31 1.83 20.69 -5.29
CA GLU A 31 1.25 22.02 -5.53
C GLU A 31 0.13 22.33 -4.54
N ARG A 32 -0.73 21.35 -4.24
CA ARG A 32 -1.83 21.51 -3.28
C ARG A 32 -1.35 21.60 -1.83
N ILE A 33 -0.25 20.94 -1.48
CA ILE A 33 0.43 21.06 -0.17
C ILE A 33 1.08 22.45 -0.03
N ILE A 34 1.61 23.03 -1.10
CA ILE A 34 2.27 24.36 -1.07
C ILE A 34 1.24 25.51 -1.07
N SER A 35 0.15 25.38 -1.84
CA SER A 35 -0.86 26.44 -2.03
C SER A 35 -1.91 26.52 -0.90
N LEU A 36 -2.10 25.45 -0.13
CA LEU A 36 -3.06 25.44 0.98
C LEU A 36 -2.46 25.91 2.30
N GLN A 37 -3.29 26.54 3.12
CA GLN A 37 -3.00 26.69 4.53
C GLN A 37 -2.91 25.30 5.18
N LYS A 38 -1.77 25.06 5.87
CA LYS A 38 -1.40 23.81 6.56
C LYS A 38 -2.40 23.31 7.61
N GLY A 39 -3.41 24.13 7.94
CA GLY A 39 -4.47 23.85 8.91
C GLY A 39 -5.76 23.28 8.33
N SER A 40 -5.80 22.92 7.03
CA SER A 40 -7.04 22.60 6.32
C SER A 40 -7.21 21.12 6.01
N SER A 41 -8.46 20.62 6.03
CA SER A 41 -8.77 19.22 5.67
C SER A 41 -8.36 18.86 4.23
N ASP A 42 -8.40 19.84 3.31
CA ASP A 42 -7.89 19.69 1.94
C ASP A 42 -6.34 19.50 1.88
N TYR A 43 -5.59 19.95 2.90
CA TYR A 43 -4.13 19.80 3.02
C TYR A 43 -3.76 18.40 3.52
N THR A 44 -4.43 17.92 4.58
CA THR A 44 -4.31 16.53 5.06
C THR A 44 -4.63 15.52 3.96
N PHE A 45 -5.69 15.77 3.20
CA PHE A 45 -6.05 14.93 2.05
C PHE A 45 -4.99 14.96 0.94
N ALA A 46 -4.29 16.08 0.74
CA ALA A 46 -3.17 16.16 -0.21
C ALA A 46 -1.92 15.41 0.28
N LEU A 47 -1.62 15.40 1.59
CA LEU A 47 -0.57 14.55 2.19
C LEU A 47 -0.89 13.06 2.03
N PHE A 48 -2.13 12.65 2.31
CA PHE A 48 -2.60 11.27 2.12
C PHE A 48 -2.44 10.81 0.67
N LEU A 49 -2.83 11.64 -0.31
CA LEU A 49 -2.66 11.31 -1.73
C LEU A 49 -1.21 11.31 -2.19
N LEU A 50 -0.35 12.19 -1.65
CA LEU A 50 1.09 12.17 -1.91
C LEU A 50 1.72 10.85 -1.43
N TRP A 51 1.46 10.45 -0.18
CA TRP A 51 1.91 9.18 0.38
C TRP A 51 1.41 7.97 -0.42
N THR A 52 0.11 7.94 -0.73
CA THR A 52 -0.50 6.88 -1.54
C THR A 52 0.11 6.80 -2.93
N THR A 53 0.42 7.95 -3.56
CA THR A 53 1.08 8.01 -4.88
C THR A 53 2.52 7.44 -4.82
N ILE A 54 3.27 7.72 -3.75
CA ILE A 54 4.62 7.17 -3.52
C ILE A 54 4.57 5.65 -3.37
N MET A 55 3.64 5.11 -2.56
CA MET A 55 3.50 3.66 -2.40
C MET A 55 2.99 2.96 -3.67
N CYS A 56 2.11 3.60 -4.44
CA CYS A 56 1.76 3.14 -5.79
C CYS A 56 2.97 3.02 -6.73
N MET A 57 3.94 3.96 -6.67
CA MET A 57 5.19 3.84 -7.45
C MET A 57 5.99 2.60 -7.03
N PHE A 58 6.12 2.33 -5.72
CA PHE A 58 6.82 1.13 -5.23
C PHE A 58 6.11 -0.18 -5.64
N HIS A 59 4.79 -0.26 -5.46
CA HIS A 59 4.02 -1.45 -5.82
C HIS A 59 4.01 -1.73 -7.34
N VAL A 60 3.89 -0.71 -8.20
CA VAL A 60 3.97 -0.94 -9.66
C VAL A 60 5.39 -1.29 -10.12
N LEU A 61 6.42 -0.66 -9.55
CA LEU A 61 7.83 -1.01 -9.81
C LEU A 61 8.12 -2.47 -9.47
N GLU A 62 7.80 -2.89 -8.25
CA GLU A 62 8.14 -4.24 -7.78
C GLU A 62 7.23 -5.29 -8.39
N GLY A 63 5.95 -4.98 -8.60
CA GLY A 63 5.02 -5.84 -9.32
C GLY A 63 5.49 -6.16 -10.73
N VAL A 64 5.94 -5.16 -11.50
CA VAL A 64 6.49 -5.37 -12.86
C VAL A 64 7.86 -6.02 -12.82
N LYS A 65 8.84 -5.47 -12.08
CA LYS A 65 10.25 -5.91 -12.09
C LYS A 65 10.47 -7.28 -11.43
N SER A 66 9.69 -7.60 -10.40
CA SER A 66 9.80 -8.86 -9.68
C SER A 66 8.74 -9.87 -10.11
N GLU A 67 7.85 -9.54 -11.07
CA GLU A 67 6.74 -10.38 -11.51
C GLU A 67 5.79 -10.80 -10.37
N LYS A 68 5.63 -9.94 -9.36
CA LYS A 68 4.79 -10.19 -8.18
C LYS A 68 3.34 -9.81 -8.49
N PRO A 69 2.41 -10.78 -8.66
CA PRO A 69 1.03 -10.45 -9.00
C PRO A 69 0.30 -9.73 -7.85
N CYS A 70 0.64 -10.04 -6.59
CA CYS A 70 0.01 -9.41 -5.42
C CYS A 70 0.36 -7.92 -5.32
N ASP A 71 1.60 -7.51 -5.60
CA ASP A 71 1.99 -6.09 -5.68
C ASP A 71 1.23 -5.34 -6.80
N LEU A 72 1.04 -5.95 -7.97
CA LEU A 72 0.21 -5.36 -9.03
C LEU A 72 -1.26 -5.25 -8.61
N LEU A 73 -1.82 -6.24 -7.90
CA LEU A 73 -3.18 -6.17 -7.38
C LEU A 73 -3.34 -5.07 -6.31
N VAL A 74 -2.35 -4.87 -5.44
CA VAL A 74 -2.33 -3.74 -4.49
C VAL A 74 -2.32 -2.40 -5.22
N PHE A 75 -1.48 -2.25 -6.25
CA PHE A 75 -1.48 -1.05 -7.11
C PHE A 75 -2.83 -0.81 -7.78
N VAL A 76 -3.48 -1.86 -8.31
CA VAL A 76 -4.81 -1.77 -8.93
C VAL A 76 -5.89 -1.37 -7.91
N ILE A 77 -5.95 -2.05 -6.75
CA ILE A 77 -6.94 -1.76 -5.69
C ILE A 77 -6.77 -0.32 -5.19
N THR A 78 -5.54 0.12 -4.99
CA THR A 78 -5.22 1.49 -4.59
C THR A 78 -5.61 2.50 -5.68
N SER A 79 -5.39 2.17 -6.95
CA SER A 79 -5.79 3.01 -8.10
C SER A 79 -7.33 3.15 -8.21
N VAL A 80 -8.08 2.08 -7.94
CA VAL A 80 -9.56 2.13 -7.86
C VAL A 80 -9.99 3.05 -6.72
N ALA A 81 -9.43 2.88 -5.52
CA ALA A 81 -9.76 3.71 -4.37
C ALA A 81 -9.46 5.19 -4.63
N VAL A 82 -8.27 5.51 -5.16
CA VAL A 82 -7.88 6.88 -5.54
C VAL A 82 -8.81 7.45 -6.62
N LEU A 83 -9.21 6.67 -7.62
CA LEU A 83 -10.17 7.10 -8.64
C LEU A 83 -11.52 7.50 -8.02
N CYS A 84 -12.08 6.66 -7.14
CA CYS A 84 -13.31 6.98 -6.40
C CYS A 84 -13.16 8.24 -5.56
N TYR A 85 -12.04 8.41 -4.85
CA TYR A 85 -11.78 9.59 -4.02
C TYR A 85 -11.63 10.88 -4.86
N VAL A 86 -10.94 10.88 -6.01
CA VAL A 86 -10.80 12.12 -6.81
C VAL A 86 -12.11 12.56 -7.45
N ILE A 87 -12.96 11.61 -7.85
CA ILE A 87 -14.32 11.88 -8.35
C ILE A 87 -15.17 12.51 -7.24
N PHE A 88 -15.25 11.87 -6.07
CA PHE A 88 -16.04 12.39 -4.94
C PHE A 88 -15.52 13.75 -4.44
N ASN A 89 -14.19 13.89 -4.33
CA ASN A 89 -13.55 15.14 -3.92
C ASN A 89 -13.86 16.31 -4.88
N TYR A 90 -13.87 16.08 -6.19
CA TYR A 90 -14.32 17.09 -7.16
C TYR A 90 -15.82 17.39 -7.00
N ALA A 91 -16.66 16.36 -6.86
CA ALA A 91 -18.11 16.53 -6.68
C ALA A 91 -18.48 17.42 -5.46
N THR A 92 -17.67 17.41 -4.38
CA THR A 92 -17.88 18.33 -3.23
C THR A 92 -17.54 19.79 -3.51
N LYS A 93 -16.68 20.10 -4.50
CA LYS A 93 -16.22 21.46 -4.85
C LYS A 93 -15.93 21.55 -6.36
N PRO A 94 -16.95 21.54 -7.25
CA PRO A 94 -16.77 21.41 -8.69
C PRO A 94 -16.10 22.62 -9.38
N ASN A 95 -15.93 23.75 -8.69
CA ASN A 95 -15.28 24.94 -9.25
C ASN A 95 -13.75 24.97 -8.99
N ASP A 96 -13.18 23.94 -8.39
CA ASP A 96 -11.77 23.86 -8.00
C ASP A 96 -10.93 23.22 -9.13
N MET A 97 -10.19 24.05 -9.87
CA MET A 97 -9.41 23.62 -11.05
C MET A 97 -8.38 22.52 -10.74
N LEU A 98 -7.79 22.49 -9.54
CA LEU A 98 -6.83 21.44 -9.17
C LEU A 98 -7.53 20.12 -8.87
N LYS A 99 -8.76 20.15 -8.33
CA LYS A 99 -9.60 18.95 -8.19
C LYS A 99 -10.06 18.45 -9.56
N LEU A 100 -10.44 19.34 -10.47
CA LEU A 100 -10.80 19.01 -11.85
C LEU A 100 -9.64 18.35 -12.60
N ALA A 101 -8.46 18.97 -12.61
CA ALA A 101 -7.27 18.43 -13.28
C ALA A 101 -6.90 17.02 -12.75
N ARG A 102 -6.92 16.84 -11.42
CA ARG A 102 -6.65 15.54 -10.80
C ARG A 102 -7.72 14.48 -11.14
N MET A 103 -8.99 14.88 -11.21
CA MET A 103 -10.08 13.98 -11.63
C MET A 103 -9.95 13.59 -13.12
N ILE A 104 -9.63 14.52 -14.02
CA ILE A 104 -9.43 14.24 -15.46
C ILE A 104 -8.27 13.25 -15.65
N ILE A 105 -7.12 13.49 -15.00
CA ILE A 105 -5.98 12.55 -15.04
C ILE A 105 -6.39 11.17 -14.49
N GLY A 106 -7.13 11.13 -13.37
CA GLY A 106 -7.68 9.90 -12.83
C GLY A 106 -8.55 9.14 -13.83
N ILE A 107 -9.55 9.80 -14.43
CA ILE A 107 -10.51 9.18 -15.36
C ILE A 107 -9.82 8.74 -16.67
N VAL A 108 -8.82 9.45 -17.16
CA VAL A 108 -8.08 9.08 -18.38
C VAL A 108 -7.11 7.91 -18.13
N PHE A 109 -6.28 7.99 -17.10
CA PHE A 109 -5.19 7.02 -16.89
C PHE A 109 -5.62 5.81 -16.05
N ALA A 110 -6.40 5.98 -14.98
CA ALA A 110 -6.67 4.88 -14.05
C ALA A 110 -7.40 3.68 -14.70
N PRO A 111 -8.43 3.84 -15.55
CA PRO A 111 -9.07 2.68 -16.20
C PRO A 111 -8.11 1.86 -17.08
N ILE A 112 -7.18 2.53 -17.77
CA ILE A 112 -6.13 1.89 -18.58
C ILE A 112 -5.16 1.14 -17.67
N LEU A 113 -4.70 1.78 -16.59
CA LEU A 113 -3.74 1.22 -15.64
C LEU A 113 -4.33 0.06 -14.81
N ILE A 114 -5.63 0.12 -14.49
CA ILE A 114 -6.40 -0.94 -13.83
C ILE A 114 -6.58 -2.12 -14.79
N GLY A 115 -7.13 -1.90 -15.98
CA GLY A 115 -7.40 -2.97 -16.95
C GLY A 115 -6.13 -3.70 -17.41
N TYR A 116 -5.06 -2.96 -17.70
CA TYR A 116 -3.77 -3.57 -18.06
C TYR A 116 -3.07 -4.18 -16.84
N GLY A 117 -3.17 -3.56 -15.65
CA GLY A 117 -2.62 -4.09 -14.40
C GLY A 117 -3.21 -5.44 -14.01
N LEU A 118 -4.54 -5.58 -14.09
CA LEU A 118 -5.25 -6.85 -13.89
C LEU A 118 -4.79 -7.92 -14.88
N ARG A 119 -4.68 -7.57 -16.18
CA ARG A 119 -4.19 -8.49 -17.21
C ARG A 119 -2.74 -8.93 -16.93
N LEU A 120 -1.88 -8.02 -16.48
CA LEU A 120 -0.48 -8.32 -16.19
C LEU A 120 -0.33 -9.17 -14.91
N ALA A 121 -1.08 -8.85 -13.85
CA ALA A 121 -1.15 -9.66 -12.63
C ALA A 121 -1.65 -11.07 -12.91
N TRP A 122 -2.69 -11.23 -13.73
CA TRP A 122 -3.19 -12.54 -14.17
C TRP A 122 -2.13 -13.34 -14.94
N ASN A 123 -1.44 -12.70 -15.91
CA ASN A 123 -0.36 -13.35 -16.66
C ASN A 123 0.78 -13.82 -15.75
N TYR A 124 1.19 -13.03 -14.75
CA TYR A 124 2.22 -13.42 -13.79
C TYR A 124 1.75 -14.55 -12.86
N TYR A 125 0.51 -14.49 -12.38
CA TYR A 125 -0.09 -15.53 -11.54
C TYR A 125 -0.22 -16.88 -12.25
N VAL A 126 -0.66 -16.88 -13.51
CA VAL A 126 -0.81 -18.11 -14.33
C VAL A 126 0.55 -18.67 -14.77
N SER A 127 1.50 -17.82 -15.18
CA SER A 127 2.78 -18.29 -15.71
C SER A 127 3.77 -18.77 -14.65
N LYS A 128 3.64 -18.30 -13.40
CA LYS A 128 4.46 -18.68 -12.22
C LYS A 128 5.98 -18.61 -12.42
N GLN A 129 6.46 -17.87 -13.43
CA GLN A 129 7.88 -17.85 -13.83
C GLN A 129 8.81 -17.36 -12.71
N LEU A 130 8.35 -16.44 -11.86
CA LEU A 130 9.04 -16.06 -10.63
C LEU A 130 9.28 -17.26 -9.71
N ILE A 131 8.22 -17.98 -9.37
CA ILE A 131 8.25 -19.10 -8.42
C ILE A 131 9.17 -20.21 -8.94
N PHE A 132 9.03 -20.61 -10.21
CA PHE A 132 9.93 -21.58 -10.84
C PHE A 132 11.41 -21.15 -10.79
N ARG A 133 11.70 -19.88 -11.10
CA ARG A 133 13.07 -19.32 -11.10
C ARG A 133 13.70 -19.22 -9.71
N THR A 134 12.89 -18.93 -8.68
CA THR A 134 13.33 -18.80 -7.29
C THR A 134 13.48 -20.17 -6.61
N VAL A 135 12.56 -21.10 -6.86
CA VAL A 135 12.54 -22.42 -6.21
C VAL A 135 13.46 -23.44 -6.91
N GLN A 136 13.65 -23.31 -8.23
CA GLN A 136 14.51 -24.18 -9.06
C GLN A 136 14.23 -25.68 -8.92
N SER A 137 12.99 -26.04 -8.56
CA SER A 137 12.56 -27.42 -8.33
C SER A 137 11.12 -27.61 -8.79
N ALA A 138 10.82 -28.82 -9.29
CA ALA A 138 9.48 -29.24 -9.67
C ALA A 138 8.60 -29.61 -8.46
N ASN A 139 9.11 -29.52 -7.21
CA ASN A 139 8.32 -29.76 -6.01
C ASN A 139 7.21 -28.70 -5.87
N VAL A 140 5.97 -29.13 -6.11
CA VAL A 140 4.77 -28.28 -6.13
C VAL A 140 4.48 -27.63 -4.77
N ASP A 141 4.80 -28.28 -3.66
CA ASP A 141 4.55 -27.73 -2.32
C ASP A 141 5.58 -26.66 -1.96
N LEU A 142 6.85 -26.87 -2.31
CA LEU A 142 7.91 -25.86 -2.21
C LEU A 142 7.58 -24.61 -3.05
N GLN A 143 6.90 -24.78 -4.18
CA GLN A 143 6.37 -23.67 -4.98
C GLN A 143 5.22 -22.94 -4.29
N LYS A 144 4.23 -23.65 -3.71
CA LYS A 144 3.13 -23.04 -2.92
C LYS A 144 3.65 -22.25 -1.71
N MET A 145 4.67 -22.75 -1.02
CA MET A 145 5.32 -22.06 0.10
C MET A 145 5.98 -20.75 -0.36
N CYS A 146 6.72 -20.78 -1.47
CA CYS A 146 7.36 -19.59 -2.03
C CYS A 146 6.33 -18.55 -2.51
N GLU A 147 5.23 -18.99 -3.12
CA GLU A 147 4.10 -18.15 -3.52
C GLU A 147 3.48 -17.43 -2.31
N LEU A 148 3.28 -18.16 -1.20
CA LEU A 148 2.78 -17.61 0.06
C LEU A 148 3.73 -16.58 0.68
N ILE A 149 5.05 -16.81 0.64
CA ILE A 149 6.07 -15.84 1.10
C ILE A 149 5.99 -14.54 0.25
N PHE A 150 5.77 -14.63 -1.07
CA PHE A 150 5.60 -13.45 -1.92
C PHE A 150 4.29 -12.70 -1.64
N VAL A 151 3.18 -13.41 -1.39
CA VAL A 151 1.91 -12.80 -0.96
C VAL A 151 2.11 -12.07 0.38
N MET A 152 2.73 -12.73 1.36
CA MET A 152 3.02 -12.16 2.68
C MET A 152 3.95 -10.94 2.59
N SER A 153 4.99 -11.00 1.74
CA SER A 153 5.86 -9.86 1.42
C SER A 153 5.12 -8.67 0.80
N SER A 154 4.07 -8.92 0.02
CA SER A 154 3.28 -7.86 -0.63
C SER A 154 2.28 -7.25 0.36
N LEU A 155 1.63 -8.10 1.17
CA LEU A 155 0.72 -7.71 2.25
C LEU A 155 1.40 -6.80 3.27
N LEU A 156 2.60 -7.14 3.76
CA LEU A 156 3.35 -6.28 4.70
C LEU A 156 3.56 -4.85 4.18
N LYS A 157 3.81 -4.68 2.87
CA LYS A 157 3.97 -3.35 2.26
C LYS A 157 2.65 -2.59 2.10
N PHE A 158 1.59 -3.29 1.72
CA PHE A 158 0.25 -2.71 1.60
C PHE A 158 -0.30 -2.26 2.96
N ASP A 159 0.00 -3.03 4.00
CA ASP A 159 -0.32 -2.73 5.39
C ASP A 159 0.42 -1.45 5.87
N VAL A 160 1.73 -1.30 5.56
CA VAL A 160 2.46 -0.03 5.77
C VAL A 160 1.82 1.14 5.02
N GLN A 161 1.42 0.94 3.76
CA GLN A 161 0.72 1.97 2.99
C GLN A 161 -0.55 2.42 3.73
N LEU A 162 -1.34 1.49 4.27
CA LEU A 162 -2.63 1.74 4.94
C LEU A 162 -2.50 2.28 6.37
N GLY A 163 -1.59 1.74 7.18
CA GLY A 163 -1.33 2.23 8.54
C GLY A 163 -0.86 3.68 8.53
N VAL A 164 0.17 3.98 7.73
CA VAL A 164 0.66 5.36 7.57
C VAL A 164 -0.37 6.28 6.91
N SER A 165 -1.19 5.78 5.97
CA SER A 165 -2.33 6.54 5.44
C SER A 165 -3.32 6.91 6.55
N THR A 166 -3.61 5.98 7.47
CA THR A 166 -4.55 6.21 8.58
C THR A 166 -3.97 7.20 9.60
N TYR A 167 -2.67 7.13 9.88
CA TYR A 167 -1.97 8.12 10.73
C TYR A 167 -1.98 9.53 10.10
N ILE A 168 -1.79 9.64 8.78
CA ILE A 168 -1.92 10.92 8.06
C ILE A 168 -3.37 11.42 8.08
N LEU A 169 -4.36 10.56 7.82
CA LEU A 169 -5.77 10.94 7.77
C LEU A 169 -6.34 11.37 9.13
N TYR A 170 -5.71 11.00 10.25
CA TYR A 170 -6.05 11.47 11.60
C TYR A 170 -5.71 12.95 11.84
N LEU A 171 -4.92 13.60 10.98
CA LEU A 171 -4.57 15.02 11.04
C LEU A 171 -5.76 15.94 10.68
N ASP A 172 -6.81 16.03 11.51
CA ASP A 172 -8.01 16.85 11.21
C ASP A 172 -7.66 18.33 10.95
N LYS A 173 -6.71 18.88 11.73
CA LYS A 173 -6.17 20.24 11.58
C LYS A 173 -4.83 20.31 10.81
N GLY A 174 -4.48 19.28 10.04
CA GLY A 174 -3.20 19.24 9.32
C GLY A 174 -1.98 19.39 10.24
N LEU A 175 -0.96 20.15 9.83
CA LEU A 175 0.35 20.19 10.50
C LEU A 175 0.65 21.49 11.30
N THR A 176 -0.32 22.40 11.48
CA THR A 176 -0.08 23.70 12.15
C THR A 176 -0.61 23.84 13.58
N ASP A 177 -1.56 23.00 13.99
CA ASP A 177 -2.17 23.05 15.34
C ASP A 177 -2.25 21.62 15.91
N LEU A 178 -1.07 20.99 15.97
CA LEU A 178 -0.87 19.63 16.44
C LEU A 178 -0.80 19.59 17.96
N SER A 179 -1.65 18.79 18.59
CA SER A 179 -1.47 18.37 19.98
C SER A 179 -0.27 17.44 20.13
N LEU A 180 0.29 17.39 21.34
CA LEU A 180 1.35 16.43 21.68
C LEU A 180 0.87 14.98 21.48
N ASP A 181 -0.40 14.69 21.79
CA ASP A 181 -1.04 13.39 21.53
C ASP A 181 -0.93 12.99 20.05
N GLU A 182 -1.30 13.87 19.11
CA GLU A 182 -1.24 13.61 17.66
C GLU A 182 0.19 13.40 17.19
N ILE A 183 1.15 14.21 17.66
CA ILE A 183 2.58 14.05 17.31
C ILE A 183 3.10 12.69 17.77
N ILE A 184 2.81 12.31 19.03
CA ILE A 184 3.24 11.03 19.60
C ILE A 184 2.59 9.86 18.85
N ILE A 185 1.27 9.91 18.60
CA ILE A 185 0.53 8.89 17.87
C ILE A 185 1.12 8.66 16.47
N ILE A 186 1.42 9.74 15.74
CA ILE A 186 1.92 9.63 14.36
C ILE A 186 3.38 9.17 14.34
N VAL A 187 4.27 9.77 15.15
CA VAL A 187 5.70 9.40 15.16
C VAL A 187 5.89 7.98 15.69
N CYS A 188 5.28 7.63 16.83
CA CYS A 188 5.38 6.28 17.37
C CYS A 188 4.63 5.26 16.50
N GLY A 189 3.48 5.61 15.91
CA GLY A 189 2.75 4.75 14.98
C GLY A 189 3.56 4.40 13.74
N VAL A 190 4.13 5.40 13.04
CA VAL A 190 4.98 5.18 11.86
C VAL A 190 6.20 4.33 12.20
N LEU A 191 6.90 4.64 13.30
CA LEU A 191 8.07 3.87 13.74
C LEU A 191 7.70 2.43 14.14
N ALA A 192 6.57 2.22 14.82
CA ALA A 192 6.07 0.89 15.19
C ALA A 192 5.70 0.07 13.95
N THR A 193 4.94 0.63 13.00
CA THR A 193 4.56 -0.05 11.75
C THR A 193 5.81 -0.43 10.92
N ILE A 194 6.84 0.44 10.85
CA ILE A 194 8.13 0.11 10.23
C ILE A 194 8.84 -1.04 10.95
N ALA A 195 8.98 -0.97 12.28
CA ALA A 195 9.63 -2.01 13.08
C ALA A 195 8.91 -3.36 13.01
N TRP A 196 7.58 -3.36 13.03
CA TRP A 196 6.70 -4.52 12.90
C TRP A 196 6.80 -5.17 11.51
N VAL A 197 6.99 -4.40 10.43
CA VAL A 197 7.32 -4.95 9.10
C VAL A 197 8.74 -5.50 9.01
N ILE A 198 9.74 -4.81 9.56
CA ILE A 198 11.12 -5.32 9.61
C ILE A 198 11.15 -6.67 10.37
N LEU A 199 10.49 -6.74 11.52
CA LEU A 199 10.31 -7.98 12.29
C LEU A 199 9.65 -9.08 11.44
N GLY A 200 8.57 -8.78 10.72
CA GLY A 200 7.91 -9.74 9.82
C GLY A 200 8.83 -10.27 8.72
N PHE A 201 9.61 -9.41 8.08
CA PHE A 201 10.59 -9.83 7.07
C PHE A 201 11.72 -10.68 7.65
N LEU A 202 12.25 -10.33 8.83
CA LEU A 202 13.30 -11.09 9.51
C LEU A 202 12.79 -12.45 10.01
N ALA A 203 11.57 -12.51 10.54
CA ALA A 203 10.92 -13.73 11.03
C ALA A 203 10.79 -14.78 9.91
N MET A 204 10.31 -14.37 8.74
CA MET A 204 10.22 -15.23 7.56
C MET A 204 11.60 -15.60 6.99
N ARG A 205 12.54 -14.64 6.88
CA ARG A 205 13.87 -14.86 6.29
C ARG A 205 14.73 -15.85 7.08
N TYR A 206 14.62 -15.84 8.40
CA TYR A 206 15.37 -16.75 9.28
C TYR A 206 14.55 -17.96 9.75
N GLU A 207 13.31 -18.14 9.25
CA GLU A 207 12.37 -19.20 9.67
C GLU A 207 12.24 -19.33 11.20
N LYS A 208 12.27 -18.19 11.92
CA LYS A 208 12.32 -18.14 13.39
C LYS A 208 10.94 -17.99 14.02
N TYR A 209 10.44 -19.07 14.63
CA TYR A 209 9.22 -19.07 15.43
C TYR A 209 9.19 -17.97 16.50
N GLU A 210 10.30 -17.74 17.21
CA GLU A 210 10.47 -16.67 18.21
C GLU A 210 10.01 -15.30 17.68
N LEU A 211 10.49 -14.93 16.49
CA LEU A 211 10.19 -13.65 15.86
C LEU A 211 8.75 -13.60 15.34
N VAL A 212 8.17 -14.74 14.94
CA VAL A 212 6.76 -14.84 14.58
C VAL A 212 5.84 -14.68 15.79
N TYR A 213 6.19 -15.21 16.97
CA TYR A 213 5.41 -14.97 18.19
C TYR A 213 5.44 -13.49 18.61
N VAL A 214 6.61 -12.83 18.57
CA VAL A 214 6.71 -11.38 18.82
C VAL A 214 5.91 -10.60 17.77
N PHE A 215 5.94 -11.01 16.50
CA PHE A 215 5.14 -10.41 15.42
C PHE A 215 3.64 -10.51 15.71
N PHE A 216 3.12 -11.67 16.15
CA PHE A 216 1.70 -11.81 16.50
C PHE A 216 1.29 -10.94 17.68
N VAL A 217 2.08 -10.92 18.77
CA VAL A 217 1.79 -10.08 19.95
C VAL A 217 1.78 -8.59 19.57
N THR A 218 2.75 -8.15 18.77
CA THR A 218 2.83 -6.74 18.30
C THR A 218 1.81 -6.39 17.22
N SER A 219 1.22 -7.37 16.51
CA SER A 219 0.18 -7.13 15.49
C SER A 219 -1.11 -6.53 16.04
N ILE A 220 -1.33 -6.58 17.36
CA ILE A 220 -2.55 -6.08 18.01
C ILE A 220 -2.50 -4.55 18.21
N ILE A 221 -1.31 -3.96 18.24
CA ILE A 221 -1.07 -2.55 18.58
C ILE A 221 -1.73 -1.61 17.56
N GLU A 222 -1.54 -1.86 16.27
CA GLU A 222 -2.02 -0.99 15.19
C GLU A 222 -3.55 -1.02 15.02
N PRO A 223 -4.25 -2.18 15.03
CA PRO A 223 -5.71 -2.20 15.09
C PRO A 223 -6.29 -1.44 16.29
N ILE A 224 -5.67 -1.54 17.48
CA ILE A 224 -6.08 -0.74 18.65
C ILE A 224 -5.90 0.76 18.38
N LEU A 225 -4.75 1.17 17.82
CA LEU A 225 -4.47 2.58 17.50
C LEU A 225 -5.41 3.15 16.43
N ILE A 226 -5.75 2.36 15.41
CA ILE A 226 -6.73 2.71 14.38
C ILE A 226 -8.12 2.87 15.01
N ILE A 227 -8.58 1.93 15.83
CA ILE A 227 -9.89 2.02 16.51
C ILE A 227 -9.93 3.24 17.44
N TYR A 228 -8.87 3.48 18.23
CA TYR A 228 -8.76 4.67 19.08
C TYR A 228 -8.87 5.96 18.25
N ASN A 229 -8.09 6.09 17.18
CA ASN A 229 -8.14 7.25 16.29
C ASN A 229 -9.54 7.43 15.67
N LEU A 230 -10.19 6.36 15.21
CA LEU A 230 -11.56 6.41 14.67
C LEU A 230 -12.60 6.87 15.71
N THR A 231 -12.49 6.41 16.96
CA THR A 231 -13.41 6.84 18.04
C THR A 231 -13.16 8.28 18.52
N ARG A 232 -11.92 8.78 18.44
CA ARG A 232 -11.54 10.14 18.85
C ARG A 232 -11.65 11.17 17.73
N TYR A 233 -11.83 10.74 16.47
CA TYR A 233 -12.03 11.61 15.31
C TYR A 233 -13.38 12.35 15.40
N SER A 234 -13.37 13.54 16.01
CA SER A 234 -14.51 14.47 16.03
C SER A 234 -14.81 14.95 14.61
N GLY A 235 -15.73 14.26 13.94
CA GLY A 235 -15.89 14.26 12.48
C GLY A 235 -15.74 15.62 11.80
N SER A 236 -14.67 15.74 10.99
CA SER A 236 -14.41 16.89 10.13
C SER A 236 -15.65 17.36 9.37
N LYS A 237 -15.84 18.68 9.23
CA LYS A 237 -16.93 19.28 8.43
C LYS A 237 -16.90 18.91 6.93
N PHE A 238 -15.86 18.20 6.47
CA PHE A 238 -15.66 17.81 5.07
C PHE A 238 -15.91 16.31 4.86
N GLN A 239 -17.07 15.96 4.29
CA GLN A 239 -17.53 14.58 4.13
C GLN A 239 -16.53 13.66 3.40
N ALA A 240 -15.75 14.17 2.44
CA ALA A 240 -14.78 13.36 1.71
C ALA A 240 -13.62 12.87 2.59
N LEU A 241 -13.17 13.68 3.56
CA LEU A 241 -12.14 13.27 4.52
C LEU A 241 -12.73 12.28 5.54
N LEU A 242 -13.94 12.54 6.05
CA LEU A 242 -14.67 11.62 6.92
C LEU A 242 -14.82 10.23 6.30
N ILE A 243 -15.25 10.14 5.03
CA ILE A 243 -15.34 8.87 4.31
C ILE A 243 -13.96 8.22 4.22
N ALA A 244 -12.94 8.94 3.76
CA ALA A 244 -11.59 8.41 3.58
C ALA A 244 -10.98 7.86 4.88
N VAL A 245 -11.19 8.53 6.02
CA VAL A 245 -10.79 8.07 7.35
C VAL A 245 -11.40 6.70 7.66
N TYR A 246 -12.72 6.55 7.53
CA TYR A 246 -13.41 5.30 7.84
C TYR A 246 -13.07 4.17 6.85
N THR A 247 -13.08 4.42 5.54
CA THR A 247 -12.74 3.37 4.57
C THR A 247 -11.27 2.97 4.63
N CYS A 248 -10.33 3.90 4.89
CA CYS A 248 -8.92 3.55 5.07
C CYS A 248 -8.71 2.71 6.34
N GLY A 249 -9.27 3.13 7.49
CA GLY A 249 -9.13 2.39 8.75
C GLY A 249 -9.75 0.99 8.72
N VAL A 250 -10.92 0.82 8.10
CA VAL A 250 -11.56 -0.51 7.92
C VAL A 250 -10.71 -1.41 7.01
N ILE A 251 -10.21 -0.90 5.88
CA ILE A 251 -9.35 -1.67 4.98
C ILE A 251 -8.02 -2.03 5.66
N ALA A 252 -7.44 -1.12 6.44
CA ALA A 252 -6.22 -1.37 7.22
C ALA A 252 -6.41 -2.55 8.20
N ILE A 253 -7.47 -2.55 9.00
CA ILE A 253 -7.78 -3.65 9.94
C ILE A 253 -7.98 -4.98 9.20
N VAL A 254 -8.72 -4.98 8.07
CA VAL A 254 -8.92 -6.19 7.25
C VAL A 254 -7.59 -6.71 6.69
N VAL A 255 -6.71 -5.83 6.21
CA VAL A 255 -5.39 -6.22 5.68
C VAL A 255 -4.48 -6.74 6.78
N ARG A 256 -4.43 -6.10 7.96
CA ARG A 256 -3.60 -6.57 9.09
C ARG A 256 -4.08 -7.94 9.60
N LEU A 257 -5.39 -8.22 9.60
CA LEU A 257 -5.97 -9.56 9.85
C LEU A 257 -5.59 -10.61 8.80
N ILE A 258 -5.70 -10.28 7.50
CA ILE A 258 -5.26 -11.18 6.41
C ILE A 258 -3.75 -11.47 6.53
N THR A 259 -2.96 -10.47 6.91
CA THR A 259 -1.50 -10.57 7.05
C THR A 259 -1.10 -11.43 8.27
N ILE A 260 -1.84 -11.36 9.38
CA ILE A 260 -1.70 -12.31 10.50
C ILE A 260 -1.97 -13.75 10.05
N TYR A 261 -3.09 -13.98 9.32
CA TYR A 261 -3.41 -15.31 8.79
C TYR A 261 -2.35 -15.83 7.81
N CYS A 262 -1.85 -14.99 6.91
CA CYS A 262 -0.76 -15.33 6.01
C CYS A 262 0.54 -15.65 6.77
N MET A 263 0.90 -14.90 7.81
CA MET A 263 2.08 -15.23 8.64
C MET A 263 1.93 -16.59 9.32
N TYR A 264 0.76 -16.90 9.88
CA TYR A 264 0.48 -18.21 10.48
C TYR A 264 0.62 -19.35 9.45
N ARG A 265 0.11 -19.14 8.23
CA ARG A 265 0.31 -20.07 7.11
C ARG A 265 1.78 -20.19 6.70
N VAL A 266 2.60 -19.13 6.78
CA VAL A 266 4.05 -19.18 6.48
C VAL A 266 4.81 -19.94 7.58
N MET A 267 4.54 -19.64 8.85
CA MET A 267 5.15 -20.28 10.02
C MET A 267 4.99 -21.81 10.00
N ASN A 268 3.81 -22.30 9.63
CA ASN A 268 3.54 -23.74 9.50
C ASN A 268 4.31 -24.43 8.36
N ASN A 269 5.08 -23.70 7.55
CA ASN A 269 5.94 -24.22 6.49
C ASN A 269 7.45 -24.00 6.76
N PHE A 270 7.83 -23.49 7.95
CA PHE A 270 9.23 -23.41 8.36
C PHE A 270 9.90 -24.80 8.43
N GLY A 271 11.23 -24.83 8.36
CA GLY A 271 12.04 -26.05 8.30
C GLY A 271 12.18 -26.67 6.89
N HIS A 272 11.40 -26.20 5.90
CA HIS A 272 11.38 -26.77 4.55
C HIS A 272 12.42 -26.15 3.58
N GLY A 273 13.30 -25.26 4.08
CA GLY A 273 14.52 -24.84 3.38
C GLY A 273 14.35 -23.70 2.37
N LEU A 274 13.38 -22.80 2.58
CA LEU A 274 13.11 -21.66 1.69
C LEU A 274 13.68 -20.33 2.18
N GLY A 275 13.94 -20.16 3.48
CA GLY A 275 14.21 -18.88 4.14
C GLY A 275 15.31 -18.04 3.49
N MET A 276 16.39 -18.66 2.99
CA MET A 276 17.43 -17.93 2.23
C MET A 276 17.23 -17.91 0.71
N LYS A 277 16.40 -18.79 0.14
CA LYS A 277 16.16 -18.90 -1.31
C LYS A 277 15.02 -17.99 -1.79
N GLY A 278 14.00 -17.75 -0.96
CA GLY A 278 12.81 -16.97 -1.33
C GLY A 278 12.99 -15.46 -1.53
N TYR A 279 14.21 -14.93 -1.42
CA TYR A 279 14.49 -13.48 -1.27
C TYR A 279 15.28 -12.85 -2.45
N TYR A 280 15.09 -13.35 -3.68
CA TYR A 280 15.79 -12.90 -4.90
C TYR A 280 14.91 -12.19 -5.95
#